data_AF-A0A954INN3-F1
#
_entry.id   AF-A0A954INN3-F1
#
_cell.length_a   1.000
_cell.length_b   1.000
_cell.length_c   1.000
_cell.angle_alpha   90.00
_cell.angle_beta   90.00
_cell.angle_gamma   90.00
#
_symmetry.space_group_name_H-M   'P 1'
#
loop_
_entity.id
_entity.type
_entity.pdbx_description
1 polymer ?
#
loop_
_entity_poly.entity_id
_entity_poly.type
_entity_poly.pdbx_seq_one_letter_code
_entity_poly.pdbx_strand_id
1 'polypeptide(L)'
;IHAYPISKEQETPLISFAEYIEGQEQTKWIGGFRLHVPADDQIAVEAGRGVFGERKFLTQFSYQIPVPNSARNPDIKPNHWTYTTYDPAYVPGKKARKSDVIYSLSADLTSVGQPMMTNPSPLTLYSLLPGGPDAPPSNGRLNASRWNILGLQHTWTDVGDAIRIDYGASKHPMRTDMQKIIGSTPACCVRVYQSPPAAIENRAFWVEPLADGEPVPAQSTGKVGKASRRKKK
;
A
#
# COMPACT_ATOMS: atom_id res chain seq x y z
N ILE A 1 -4.55 0.08 7.57
CA ILE A 1 -5.02 0.61 8.88
C ILE A 1 -3.82 1.21 9.58
N HIS A 2 -3.94 2.36 10.24
CA HIS A 2 -2.86 2.85 11.11
C HIS A 2 -2.95 2.17 12.47
N ALA A 3 -1.83 1.59 12.91
CA ALA A 3 -1.73 0.82 14.14
C ALA A 3 -0.30 0.90 14.69
N TYR A 4 -0.12 0.46 15.92
CA TYR A 4 1.18 0.28 16.57
C TYR A 4 1.19 -1.07 17.32
N PRO A 5 2.37 -1.68 17.55
CA PRO A 5 2.48 -2.90 18.35
C PRO A 5 2.13 -2.64 19.81
N ILE A 6 1.37 -3.54 20.45
CA ILE A 6 1.01 -3.42 21.88
C ILE A 6 2.26 -3.29 22.77
N SER A 7 3.32 -4.02 22.46
CA SER A 7 4.61 -3.94 23.15
C SER A 7 5.28 -2.56 23.09
N LYS A 8 4.86 -1.70 22.17
CA LYS A 8 5.37 -0.34 21.97
C LYS A 8 4.39 0.74 22.44
N GLU A 9 3.31 0.37 23.11
CA GLU A 9 2.29 1.33 23.58
C GLU A 9 2.89 2.44 24.44
N GLN A 10 3.75 2.10 25.41
CA GLN A 10 4.39 3.09 26.29
C GLN A 10 5.37 4.03 25.57
N GLU A 11 5.89 3.59 24.42
CA GLU A 11 6.79 4.39 23.58
C GLU A 11 6.03 5.15 22.49
N THR A 12 4.76 4.81 22.22
CA THR A 12 4.01 5.38 21.10
C THR A 12 3.39 6.71 21.53
N PRO A 13 3.67 7.83 20.85
CA PRO A 13 3.18 9.12 21.27
C PRO A 13 1.68 9.26 20.94
N LEU A 14 0.95 9.94 21.83
CA LEU A 14 -0.41 10.39 21.54
C LEU A 14 -0.32 11.72 20.80
N ILE A 15 -0.52 11.67 19.48
CA ILE A 15 -0.49 12.84 18.60
C ILE A 15 -1.78 12.96 17.80
N SER A 16 -2.09 14.17 17.37
CA SER A 16 -3.19 14.41 16.45
C SER A 16 -2.89 13.83 15.05
N PHE A 17 -3.93 13.63 14.27
CA PHE A 17 -3.79 13.20 12.88
C PHE A 17 -3.01 14.25 12.04
N ALA A 18 -3.20 15.54 12.29
CA ALA A 18 -2.48 16.61 11.61
C ALA A 18 -0.96 16.52 11.88
N GLU A 19 -0.56 16.40 13.15
CA GLU A 19 0.84 16.21 13.55
C GLU A 19 1.45 14.95 12.92
N TYR A 20 0.69 13.84 12.86
CA TYR A 20 1.14 12.62 12.20
C TYR A 20 1.41 12.84 10.71
N ILE A 21 0.50 13.51 10.01
CA ILE A 21 0.60 13.80 8.57
C ILE A 21 1.78 14.75 8.26
N GLU A 22 2.02 15.71 9.14
CA GLU A 22 3.16 16.64 9.07
C GLU A 22 4.51 15.99 9.41
N GLY A 23 4.50 14.75 9.91
CA GLY A 23 5.71 13.97 10.20
C GLY A 23 6.24 14.12 11.62
N GLN A 24 5.45 14.66 12.55
CA GLN A 24 5.87 14.96 13.93
C GLN A 24 6.06 13.70 14.80
N GLU A 25 5.56 12.54 14.37
CA GLU A 25 5.62 11.29 15.14
C GLU A 25 7.05 10.76 15.25
N GLN A 26 7.84 11.14 16.26
CA GLN A 26 9.30 10.88 16.28
C GLN A 26 9.70 9.41 16.44
N THR A 27 8.86 8.58 17.06
CA THR A 27 9.20 7.19 17.41
C THR A 27 9.06 6.24 16.23
N LYS A 28 8.25 6.65 15.25
CA LYS A 28 7.92 5.89 14.05
C LYS A 28 7.33 4.52 14.42
N TRP A 29 6.52 4.48 15.49
CA TRP A 29 5.76 3.30 15.90
C TRP A 29 4.32 3.31 15.35
N ILE A 30 3.77 4.48 15.01
CA ILE A 30 2.50 4.55 14.29
C ILE A 30 2.75 4.21 12.83
N GLY A 31 2.14 3.14 12.34
CA GLY A 31 2.40 2.60 11.01
C GLY A 31 1.21 1.96 10.33
N GLY A 32 1.36 1.66 9.04
CA GLY A 32 0.34 0.99 8.24
C GLY A 32 0.39 -0.53 8.42
N PHE A 33 -0.62 -1.12 9.07
CA PHE A 33 -0.83 -2.57 9.02
C PHE A 33 -1.46 -2.97 7.68
N ARG A 34 -0.74 -3.80 6.91
CA ARG A 34 -1.08 -4.21 5.54
C ARG A 34 -2.04 -5.39 5.54
N LEU A 35 -3.34 -5.11 5.54
CA LEU A 35 -4.39 -6.14 5.53
C LEU A 35 -4.55 -6.87 4.19
N HIS A 36 -4.45 -6.14 3.09
CA HIS A 36 -4.56 -6.62 1.73
C HIS A 36 -3.63 -5.78 0.87
N VAL A 37 -2.83 -6.41 0.01
CA VAL A 37 -1.92 -5.69 -0.88
C VAL A 37 -2.12 -6.19 -2.31
N PRO A 38 -2.92 -5.52 -3.15
CA PRO A 38 -2.97 -5.87 -4.55
C PRO A 38 -1.64 -5.48 -5.22
N ALA A 39 -1.15 -6.30 -6.16
CA ALA A 39 0.03 -5.99 -6.97
C ALA A 39 -0.15 -6.58 -8.37
N ASP A 40 0.49 -5.99 -9.38
CA ASP A 40 0.44 -6.42 -10.78
C ASP A 40 1.73 -7.12 -11.26
N ASP A 41 2.72 -7.23 -10.38
CA ASP A 41 3.98 -7.93 -10.63
C ASP A 41 4.11 -9.18 -9.72
N GLN A 42 4.35 -10.32 -10.34
CA GLN A 42 4.44 -11.60 -9.64
C GLN A 42 5.66 -11.67 -8.72
N ILE A 43 6.78 -11.06 -9.10
CA ILE A 43 8.00 -11.03 -8.27
C ILE A 43 7.73 -10.22 -6.99
N ALA A 44 7.04 -9.08 -7.11
CA ALA A 44 6.61 -8.27 -5.99
C ALA A 44 5.64 -9.02 -5.07
N VAL A 45 4.74 -9.85 -5.60
CA VAL A 45 3.84 -10.72 -4.82
C VAL A 45 4.64 -11.74 -4.01
N GLU A 46 5.57 -12.45 -4.66
CA GLU A 46 6.39 -13.47 -4.00
C GLU A 46 7.28 -12.87 -2.91
N ALA A 47 7.97 -11.77 -3.21
CA ALA A 47 8.79 -11.05 -2.24
C ALA A 47 7.93 -10.51 -1.08
N GLY A 48 6.78 -9.92 -1.40
CA GLY A 48 5.83 -9.41 -0.39
C GLY A 48 5.39 -10.49 0.60
N ARG A 49 5.02 -11.67 0.09
CA ARG A 49 4.59 -12.79 0.93
C ARG A 49 5.74 -13.40 1.74
N GLY A 50 6.87 -13.64 1.09
CA GLY A 50 7.98 -14.40 1.66
C GLY A 50 8.95 -13.60 2.54
N VAL A 51 9.12 -12.30 2.25
CA VAL A 51 10.04 -11.42 2.99
C VAL A 51 9.27 -10.48 3.91
N PHE A 52 8.19 -9.88 3.39
CA PHE A 52 7.47 -8.82 4.08
C PHE A 52 6.21 -9.29 4.80
N GLY A 53 5.83 -10.58 4.74
CA GLY A 53 4.64 -11.09 5.44
C GLY A 53 3.33 -10.50 4.92
N GLU A 54 3.34 -9.90 3.73
CA GLU A 54 2.16 -9.23 3.22
C GLU A 54 1.11 -10.24 2.76
N ARG A 55 -0.16 -9.90 2.94
CA ARG A 55 -1.28 -10.55 2.26
C ARG A 55 -1.39 -10.02 0.81
N LYS A 56 -0.26 -10.10 0.10
CA LYS A 56 -0.13 -9.59 -1.26
C LYS A 56 -0.74 -10.57 -2.25
N PHE A 57 -1.40 -10.10 -3.30
CA PHE A 57 -1.97 -10.95 -4.34
C PHE A 57 -1.86 -10.32 -5.72
N LEU A 58 -1.68 -11.17 -6.73
CA LEU A 58 -1.60 -10.73 -8.12
C LEU A 58 -2.98 -10.31 -8.61
N THR A 59 -3.08 -9.11 -9.15
CA THR A 59 -4.27 -8.58 -9.81
C THR A 59 -3.86 -7.50 -10.81
N GLN A 60 -4.84 -6.78 -11.35
CA GLN A 60 -4.62 -5.71 -12.30
C GLN A 60 -5.30 -4.44 -11.84
N PHE A 61 -4.82 -3.34 -12.41
CA PHE A 61 -5.32 -2.01 -12.15
C PHE A 61 -5.64 -1.29 -13.45
N SER A 62 -6.60 -0.37 -13.39
CA SER A 62 -6.70 0.71 -14.36
C SER A 62 -6.69 2.02 -13.62
N TYR A 63 -5.90 2.97 -14.09
CA TYR A 63 -5.76 4.25 -13.44
C TYR A 63 -5.51 5.37 -14.44
N GLN A 64 -5.92 6.56 -14.05
CA GLN A 64 -5.57 7.81 -14.70
C GLN A 64 -5.06 8.74 -13.63
N ILE A 65 -3.81 9.19 -13.76
CA ILE A 65 -3.16 10.06 -12.79
C ILE A 65 -2.56 11.27 -13.53
N PRO A 66 -2.44 12.44 -12.87
CA PRO A 66 -1.69 13.55 -13.42
C PRO A 66 -0.21 13.14 -13.55
N VAL A 67 0.36 13.42 -14.72
CA VAL A 67 1.78 13.23 -15.02
C VAL A 67 2.39 14.58 -15.40
N PRO A 68 3.71 14.80 -15.25
CA PRO A 68 4.32 16.12 -15.50
C PRO A 68 4.02 16.70 -16.90
N ASN A 69 3.82 15.84 -17.91
CA ASN A 69 3.49 16.26 -19.28
C ASN A 69 1.98 16.20 -19.60
N SER A 70 1.11 16.06 -18.60
CA SER A 70 -0.34 15.93 -18.77
C SER A 70 -0.97 17.11 -19.49
N ALA A 71 -0.40 18.31 -19.39
CA ALA A 71 -0.85 19.50 -20.13
C ALA A 71 -0.86 19.32 -21.67
N ARG A 72 -0.16 18.32 -22.20
CA ARG A 72 -0.16 17.97 -23.64
C ARG A 72 -1.21 16.94 -24.03
N ASN A 73 -1.88 16.31 -23.06
CA ASN A 73 -2.95 15.36 -23.27
C ASN A 73 -4.25 15.93 -22.70
N PRO A 74 -5.20 16.41 -23.53
CA PRO A 74 -6.44 17.02 -23.05
C PRO A 74 -7.32 16.03 -22.24
N ASP A 75 -7.10 14.73 -22.38
CA ASP A 75 -7.84 13.70 -21.64
C ASP A 75 -7.38 13.56 -20.18
N ILE A 76 -6.19 14.08 -19.84
CA ILE A 76 -5.63 14.05 -18.48
C ILE A 76 -5.84 15.38 -17.79
N LYS A 77 -6.88 15.46 -16.95
CA LYS A 77 -7.13 16.64 -16.13
C LYS A 77 -6.10 16.76 -15.01
N PRO A 78 -5.47 17.94 -14.81
CA PRO A 78 -4.70 18.23 -13.61
C PRO A 78 -5.55 18.00 -12.37
N ASN A 79 -4.92 17.57 -11.28
CA ASN A 79 -5.59 17.37 -9.98
C ASN A 79 -6.77 16.38 -10.00
N HIS A 80 -6.83 15.48 -10.98
CA HIS A 80 -7.82 14.42 -11.05
C HIS A 80 -7.16 13.04 -11.09
N TRP A 81 -7.60 12.14 -10.22
CA TRP A 81 -7.14 10.74 -10.19
C TRP A 81 -8.33 9.81 -10.34
N THR A 82 -8.11 8.73 -11.08
CA THR A 82 -8.95 7.54 -11.00
C THR A 82 -8.08 6.31 -10.82
N TYR A 83 -8.57 5.35 -10.06
CA TYR A 83 -7.88 4.09 -9.81
C TYR A 83 -8.93 3.00 -9.60
N THR A 84 -8.76 1.86 -10.23
CA THR A 84 -9.63 0.70 -10.07
C THR A 84 -8.77 -0.54 -9.85
N THR A 85 -9.10 -1.29 -8.80
CA THR A 85 -8.50 -2.61 -8.53
C THR A 85 -9.49 -3.70 -8.93
N TYR A 86 -9.03 -4.61 -9.78
CA TYR A 86 -9.83 -5.73 -10.24
C TYR A 86 -9.71 -6.95 -9.32
N ASP A 87 -10.68 -7.86 -9.44
CA ASP A 87 -10.60 -9.20 -8.89
C ASP A 87 -9.51 -10.01 -9.63
N PRO A 88 -8.73 -10.88 -8.97
CA PRO A 88 -7.73 -11.72 -9.63
C PRO A 88 -8.27 -12.58 -10.79
N ALA A 89 -9.57 -12.90 -10.78
CA ALA A 89 -10.21 -13.64 -11.87
C ALA A 89 -10.57 -12.78 -13.10
N TYR A 90 -10.40 -11.45 -13.02
CA TYR A 90 -10.64 -10.55 -14.14
C TYR A 90 -9.65 -10.80 -15.28
N VAL A 91 -10.16 -10.78 -16.51
CA VAL A 91 -9.35 -10.92 -17.72
C VAL A 91 -9.32 -9.56 -18.44
N PRO A 92 -8.13 -8.95 -18.60
CA PRO A 92 -8.01 -7.66 -19.27
C PRO A 92 -8.49 -7.69 -20.73
N GLY A 93 -8.88 -6.52 -21.23
CA GLY A 93 -9.40 -6.35 -22.59
C GLY A 93 -10.90 -6.63 -22.73
N LYS A 94 -11.57 -7.11 -21.67
CA LYS A 94 -13.03 -7.18 -21.59
C LYS A 94 -13.58 -6.01 -20.80
N LYS A 95 -14.77 -5.55 -21.17
CA LYS A 95 -15.53 -4.58 -20.37
C LYS A 95 -15.76 -5.15 -18.98
N ALA A 96 -15.16 -4.54 -17.96
CA ALA A 96 -15.29 -5.00 -16.58
C ALA A 96 -16.76 -4.90 -16.12
N ARG A 97 -17.23 -5.94 -15.45
CA ARG A 97 -18.52 -5.95 -14.76
C ARG A 97 -18.30 -5.56 -13.31
N LYS A 98 -19.38 -5.20 -12.60
CA LYS A 98 -19.30 -4.89 -11.18
C LYS A 98 -18.68 -6.04 -10.36
N SER A 99 -18.94 -7.30 -10.73
CA SER A 99 -18.36 -8.49 -10.10
C SER A 99 -16.83 -8.61 -10.26
N ASP A 100 -16.27 -7.94 -11.26
CA ASP A 100 -14.86 -8.01 -11.59
C ASP A 100 -14.06 -6.90 -10.86
N VAL A 101 -14.74 -6.00 -10.15
CA VAL A 101 -14.15 -4.87 -9.43
C VAL A 101 -14.15 -5.13 -7.93
N ILE A 102 -12.99 -4.96 -7.29
CA ILE A 102 -12.87 -4.93 -5.83
C ILE A 102 -13.31 -3.54 -5.34
N TYR A 103 -12.62 -2.50 -5.78
CA TYR A 103 -13.00 -1.12 -5.52
C TYR A 103 -12.46 -0.20 -6.62
N SER A 104 -13.09 0.96 -6.73
CA SER A 104 -12.60 2.11 -7.49
C SER A 104 -12.46 3.32 -6.58
N LEU A 105 -11.51 4.19 -6.90
CA LEU A 105 -11.27 5.46 -6.25
C LEU A 105 -11.28 6.55 -7.32
N SER A 106 -11.91 7.68 -7.01
CA SER A 106 -11.79 8.91 -7.77
C SER A 106 -11.43 10.06 -6.84
N ALA A 107 -10.61 10.99 -7.34
CA ALA A 107 -10.19 12.18 -6.61
C ALA A 107 -10.24 13.39 -7.54
N ASP A 108 -10.88 14.48 -7.12
CA ASP A 108 -10.84 15.78 -7.79
C ASP A 108 -10.47 16.86 -6.78
N LEU A 109 -9.20 17.28 -6.82
CA LEU A 109 -8.66 18.26 -5.86
C LEU A 109 -8.77 19.71 -6.36
N THR A 110 -9.45 19.95 -7.48
CA THR A 110 -9.55 21.31 -8.06
C THR A 110 -10.24 22.31 -7.14
N SER A 111 -11.14 21.85 -6.26
CA SER A 111 -11.92 22.68 -5.33
C SER A 111 -11.39 22.70 -3.90
N VAL A 112 -10.38 21.90 -3.57
CA VAL A 112 -9.88 21.73 -2.19
C VAL A 112 -8.91 22.86 -1.78
N GLY A 113 -8.38 23.61 -2.76
CA GLY A 113 -7.44 24.71 -2.52
C GLY A 113 -5.98 24.32 -2.72
N GLN A 114 -5.06 25.14 -2.19
CA GLN A 114 -3.63 24.92 -2.34
C GLN A 114 -3.11 23.87 -1.34
N PRO A 115 -2.26 22.94 -1.78
CA PRO A 115 -1.63 22.00 -0.86
C PRO A 115 -0.61 22.70 0.04
N MET A 116 -0.39 22.15 1.22
CA MET A 116 0.80 22.40 2.01
C MET A 116 1.93 21.44 1.61
N MET A 117 3.17 21.91 1.65
CA MET A 117 4.34 21.07 1.44
C MET A 117 4.68 20.33 2.72
N THR A 118 4.70 19.00 2.69
CA THR A 118 5.11 18.17 3.83
C THR A 118 6.27 17.25 3.47
N ASN A 119 7.01 16.84 4.49
CA ASN A 119 8.09 15.87 4.36
C ASN A 119 7.91 14.81 5.45
N PRO A 120 7.00 13.84 5.28
CA PRO A 120 6.80 12.84 6.30
C PRO A 120 8.05 11.97 6.41
N SER A 121 8.41 11.63 7.63
CA SER A 121 9.43 10.62 7.87
C SER A 121 8.99 9.25 7.33
N PRO A 122 9.90 8.27 7.22
CA PRO A 122 9.59 6.96 6.66
C PRO A 122 8.38 6.29 7.32
N LEU A 123 7.50 5.71 6.50
CA LEU A 123 6.31 5.02 6.97
C LEU A 123 6.69 3.62 7.48
N THR A 124 6.28 3.28 8.69
CA THR A 124 6.36 1.90 9.19
C THR A 124 5.26 1.08 8.54
N LEU A 125 5.61 -0.03 7.92
CA LEU A 125 4.64 -0.97 7.35
C LEU A 125 4.69 -2.27 8.14
N TYR A 126 3.59 -2.59 8.81
CA TYR A 126 3.45 -3.80 9.61
C TYR A 126 2.74 -4.90 8.85
N SER A 127 3.16 -6.14 9.08
CA SER A 127 2.56 -7.35 8.51
C SER A 127 2.89 -8.55 9.39
N LEU A 128 2.39 -9.74 9.05
CA LEU A 128 2.71 -10.97 9.77
C LEU A 128 3.36 -11.98 8.82
N LEU A 129 4.47 -12.58 9.22
CA LEU A 129 5.15 -13.62 8.45
C LEU A 129 4.85 -15.01 9.06
N PRO A 130 4.49 -16.04 8.27
CA PRO A 130 4.37 -16.04 6.80
C PRO A 130 3.20 -15.19 6.29
N GLY A 131 3.38 -14.56 5.11
CA GLY A 131 2.34 -13.79 4.44
C GLY A 131 1.48 -14.62 3.50
N GLY A 132 0.65 -13.94 2.70
CA GLY A 132 -0.21 -14.56 1.68
C GLY A 132 -1.71 -14.48 1.98
N PRO A 133 -2.55 -14.78 0.98
CA PRO A 133 -4.01 -14.70 1.12
C PRO A 133 -4.54 -15.67 2.19
N ASP A 134 -3.90 -16.85 2.29
CA ASP A 134 -4.26 -17.96 3.18
C ASP A 134 -3.62 -17.86 4.57
N ALA A 135 -2.76 -16.85 4.81
CA ALA A 135 -2.18 -16.58 6.13
C ALA A 135 -3.06 -15.54 6.86
N PRO A 136 -3.98 -15.97 7.76
CA PRO A 136 -4.79 -15.03 8.50
C PRO A 136 -3.90 -14.16 9.41
N PRO A 137 -4.29 -12.89 9.67
CA PRO A 137 -3.52 -11.94 10.47
C PRO A 137 -3.45 -12.30 11.98
N SER A 138 -3.63 -13.57 12.34
CA SER A 138 -3.55 -14.08 13.71
C SER A 138 -2.51 -15.18 13.89
N ASN A 139 -1.86 -15.66 12.82
CA ASN A 139 -1.01 -16.86 12.87
C ASN A 139 0.43 -16.63 12.38
N GLY A 140 0.91 -15.38 12.42
CA GLY A 140 2.25 -15.06 11.98
C GLY A 140 2.98 -14.16 12.96
N ARG A 141 4.30 -14.12 12.81
CA ARG A 141 5.17 -13.25 13.60
C ARG A 141 5.12 -11.83 13.06
N LEU A 142 4.96 -10.85 13.95
CA LEU A 142 4.94 -9.44 13.59
C LEU A 142 6.27 -9.00 13.00
N ASN A 143 6.23 -8.58 11.74
CA ASN A 143 7.36 -7.95 11.07
C ASN A 143 7.01 -6.52 10.67
N ALA A 144 8.06 -5.75 10.40
CA ALA A 144 7.94 -4.38 9.94
C ALA A 144 8.97 -4.08 8.84
N SER A 145 8.69 -3.09 8.02
CA SER A 145 9.63 -2.45 7.11
C SER A 145 9.48 -0.94 7.17
N ARG A 146 10.48 -0.22 6.67
CA ARG A 146 10.45 1.24 6.53
C ARG A 146 10.30 1.59 5.05
N TRP A 147 9.22 2.27 4.71
CA TRP A 147 8.98 2.78 3.37
C TRP A 147 9.30 4.27 3.31
N ASN A 148 10.36 4.60 2.59
CA ASN A 148 10.89 5.94 2.46
C ASN A 148 10.33 6.53 1.17
N ILE A 149 9.44 7.51 1.28
CA ILE A 149 8.99 8.29 0.13
C ILE A 149 10.05 9.37 -0.13
N LEU A 150 10.54 9.46 -1.37
CA LEU A 150 11.64 10.34 -1.70
C LEU A 150 11.12 11.67 -2.24
N GLY A 151 11.33 12.75 -1.48
CA GLY A 151 10.93 14.10 -1.87
C GLY A 151 9.77 14.66 -1.05
N LEU A 152 9.42 15.91 -1.35
CA LEU A 152 8.31 16.59 -0.69
C LEU A 152 6.95 16.09 -1.20
N GLN A 153 5.95 16.15 -0.35
CA GLN A 153 4.57 15.82 -0.68
C GLN A 153 3.71 17.07 -0.73
N HIS A 154 2.82 17.14 -1.71
CA HIS A 154 1.69 18.06 -1.71
C HIS A 154 0.58 17.42 -0.88
N THR A 155 0.26 18.05 0.25
CA THR A 155 -0.73 17.55 1.20
C THR A 155 -1.95 18.45 1.22
N TRP A 156 -3.13 17.85 1.11
CA TRP A 156 -4.41 18.49 1.39
C TRP A 156 -5.02 17.81 2.61
N THR A 157 -5.58 18.60 3.53
CA THR A 157 -6.43 18.12 4.63
C THR A 157 -7.88 18.52 4.35
N ASP A 158 -8.82 17.95 5.11
CA ASP A 158 -10.24 18.30 5.06
C ASP A 158 -10.85 18.13 3.65
N VAL A 159 -10.36 17.11 2.94
CA VAL A 159 -10.67 16.88 1.51
C VAL A 159 -12.13 16.46 1.29
N GLY A 160 -12.80 15.91 2.30
CA GLY A 160 -14.23 15.59 2.26
C GLY A 160 -14.62 14.76 1.03
N ASP A 161 -15.61 15.27 0.29
CA ASP A 161 -16.18 14.62 -0.89
C ASP A 161 -15.31 14.73 -2.16
N ALA A 162 -14.15 15.42 -2.08
CA ALA A 162 -13.17 15.43 -3.16
C ALA A 162 -12.61 14.04 -3.45
N ILE A 163 -12.76 13.09 -2.51
CA ILE A 163 -12.35 11.69 -2.67
C ILE A 163 -13.56 10.79 -2.50
N ARG A 164 -13.73 9.91 -3.47
CA ARG A 164 -14.81 8.92 -3.47
C ARG A 164 -14.25 7.52 -3.69
N ILE A 165 -14.69 6.59 -2.86
CA ILE A 165 -14.44 5.15 -3.02
C ILE A 165 -15.77 4.48 -3.36
N ASP A 166 -15.80 3.73 -4.46
CA ASP A 166 -16.93 2.89 -4.84
C ASP A 166 -16.54 1.42 -4.74
N TYR A 167 -17.31 0.65 -3.97
CA TYR A 167 -17.11 -0.80 -3.86
C TYR A 167 -17.80 -1.54 -5.01
N GLY A 168 -17.06 -2.45 -5.64
CA GLY A 168 -17.62 -3.34 -6.64
C GLY A 168 -18.46 -4.47 -6.01
N ALA A 169 -18.64 -5.55 -6.76
CA ALA A 169 -19.36 -6.75 -6.36
C ALA A 169 -18.47 -8.00 -6.40
N SER A 170 -17.15 -7.83 -6.45
CA SER A 170 -16.19 -8.91 -6.28
C SER A 170 -16.42 -9.65 -4.95
N LYS A 171 -16.25 -10.96 -4.98
CA LYS A 171 -16.28 -11.82 -3.79
C LYS A 171 -14.95 -11.82 -3.02
N HIS A 172 -13.93 -11.12 -3.52
CA HIS A 172 -12.62 -11.07 -2.89
C HIS A 172 -12.72 -10.48 -1.47
N PRO A 173 -12.03 -11.07 -0.47
CA PRO A 173 -12.11 -10.63 0.93
C PRO A 173 -11.78 -9.14 1.13
N MET A 174 -10.83 -8.61 0.35
CA MET A 174 -10.45 -7.18 0.40
C MET A 174 -11.65 -6.24 0.27
N ARG A 175 -12.60 -6.50 -0.65
CA ARG A 175 -13.79 -5.64 -0.81
C ARG A 175 -14.63 -5.65 0.47
N THR A 176 -14.89 -6.84 1.03
CA THR A 176 -15.66 -7.00 2.27
C THR A 176 -15.01 -6.24 3.42
N ASP A 177 -13.69 -6.41 3.59
CA ASP A 177 -12.95 -5.83 4.69
C ASP A 177 -12.87 -4.30 4.55
N MET A 178 -12.62 -3.78 3.34
CA MET A 178 -12.63 -2.34 3.10
C MET A 178 -14.01 -1.73 3.38
N GLN A 179 -15.09 -2.36 2.91
CA GLN A 179 -16.45 -1.87 3.17
C GLN A 179 -16.79 -1.88 4.66
N LYS A 180 -16.27 -2.86 5.42
CA LYS A 180 -16.46 -2.94 6.86
C LYS A 180 -15.65 -1.90 7.64
N ILE A 181 -14.40 -1.68 7.25
CA ILE A 181 -13.43 -0.86 8.00
C ILE A 181 -13.54 0.62 7.61
N ILE A 182 -13.64 0.93 6.32
CA ILE A 182 -13.73 2.30 5.81
C ILE A 182 -15.20 2.72 5.72
N GLY A 183 -16.05 1.85 5.15
CA GLY A 183 -17.49 2.11 5.00
C GLY A 183 -17.75 3.38 4.21
N SER A 184 -18.52 4.29 4.81
CA SER A 184 -18.83 5.62 4.26
C SER A 184 -18.05 6.74 4.93
N THR A 185 -16.96 6.43 5.63
CA THR A 185 -16.14 7.45 6.32
C THR A 185 -15.54 8.39 5.28
N PRO A 186 -15.77 9.71 5.36
CA PRO A 186 -15.19 10.67 4.44
C PRO A 186 -13.67 10.66 4.49
N ALA A 187 -13.02 10.96 3.37
CA ALA A 187 -11.58 11.13 3.34
C ALA A 187 -11.19 12.42 4.10
N CYS A 188 -10.12 12.35 4.88
CA CYS A 188 -9.63 13.49 5.66
C CYS A 188 -8.33 14.09 5.10
N CYS A 189 -7.60 13.38 4.25
CA CYS A 189 -6.30 13.83 3.75
C CYS A 189 -5.93 13.16 2.42
N VAL A 190 -5.23 13.91 1.57
CA VAL A 190 -4.56 13.40 0.37
C VAL A 190 -3.12 13.88 0.37
N ARG A 191 -2.19 12.96 0.05
CA ARG A 191 -0.77 13.28 -0.14
C ARG A 191 -0.33 12.80 -1.50
N VAL A 192 0.15 13.72 -2.32
CA VAL A 192 0.68 13.44 -3.66
C VAL A 192 2.18 13.71 -3.64
N TYR A 193 2.95 12.83 -4.25
CA TYR A 193 4.38 13.01 -4.44
C TYR A 193 4.74 12.66 -5.88
N GLN A 194 5.78 13.30 -6.39
CA GLN A 194 6.22 13.08 -7.76
C GLN A 194 7.75 13.16 -7.82
N SER A 195 8.41 12.00 -7.88
CA SER A 195 9.87 11.89 -8.00
C SER A 195 10.24 10.54 -8.64
N PRO A 196 11.25 10.49 -9.52
CA PRO A 196 11.96 9.25 -9.84
C PRO A 196 13.33 9.20 -9.13
N PRO A 197 13.65 8.18 -8.32
CA PRO A 197 12.77 7.12 -7.81
C PRO A 197 11.78 7.66 -6.78
N ALA A 198 10.58 7.05 -6.74
CA ALA A 198 9.46 7.56 -5.96
C ALA A 198 9.56 7.15 -4.49
N ALA A 199 10.00 5.92 -4.23
CA ALA A 199 10.16 5.38 -2.89
C ALA A 199 11.16 4.21 -2.85
N ILE A 200 11.71 3.94 -1.66
CA ILE A 200 12.56 2.79 -1.37
C ILE A 200 12.08 2.13 -0.08
N GLU A 201 11.97 0.80 -0.07
CA GLU A 201 11.61 0.03 1.12
C GLU A 201 12.82 -0.72 1.67
N ASN A 202 13.13 -0.52 2.96
CA ASN A 202 14.18 -1.26 3.65
C ASN A 202 13.81 -2.75 3.80
N ARG A 203 14.82 -3.59 4.09
CA ARG A 203 14.60 -4.99 4.46
C ARG A 203 13.63 -5.10 5.64
N ALA A 204 12.74 -6.08 5.59
CA ALA A 204 11.88 -6.40 6.72
C ALA A 204 12.70 -6.82 7.95
N PHE A 205 12.25 -6.38 9.13
CA PHE A 205 12.82 -6.71 10.42
C PHE A 205 11.73 -7.20 11.37
N TRP A 206 12.12 -7.97 12.38
CA TRP A 206 11.20 -8.36 13.45
C TRP A 206 10.98 -7.20 14.40
N VAL A 207 9.72 -6.93 14.73
CA VAL A 207 9.37 -5.88 15.70
C VAL A 207 9.87 -6.26 17.09
N GLU A 208 9.66 -7.53 17.46
CA GLU A 208 10.20 -8.12 18.68
C GLU A 208 11.50 -8.87 18.40
N PRO A 209 12.47 -8.85 19.33
CA PRO A 209 13.65 -9.71 19.27
C PRO A 209 13.27 -11.18 19.08
N LEU A 210 14.14 -11.96 18.42
CA LEU A 210 14.02 -13.42 18.43
C LEU A 210 14.09 -13.89 19.89
N ALA A 211 13.25 -14.85 20.26
CA ALA A 211 13.43 -15.53 21.54
C ALA A 211 14.74 -16.33 21.49
N ASP A 212 15.36 -16.56 22.65
CA ASP A 212 16.59 -17.34 22.73
C ASP A 212 16.39 -18.72 22.07
N GLY A 213 17.27 -19.04 21.11
CA GLY A 213 17.24 -20.30 20.37
C GLY A 213 16.30 -20.34 19.15
N GLU A 214 15.56 -19.28 18.85
CA GLU A 214 14.75 -19.23 17.63
C GLU A 214 15.62 -19.06 16.37
N PRO A 215 15.40 -19.85 15.30
CA PRO A 215 16.23 -19.77 14.11
C PRO A 215 16.07 -18.43 13.39
N VAL A 216 17.19 -17.83 13.01
CA VAL A 216 17.18 -16.66 12.11
C VAL A 216 16.53 -17.09 10.78
N PRO A 217 15.55 -16.33 10.25
CA PRO A 217 14.91 -16.68 8.99
C PRO A 217 15.94 -16.88 7.90
N ALA A 218 15.81 -17.99 7.16
CA ALA A 218 16.72 -18.32 6.08
C ALA A 218 16.86 -17.11 5.13
N GLN A 219 18.08 -16.60 4.97
CA GLN A 219 18.36 -15.67 3.89
C GLN A 219 17.95 -16.37 2.61
N SER A 220 17.09 -15.74 1.80
CA SER A 220 16.75 -16.26 0.48
C SER A 220 18.04 -16.29 -0.33
N THR A 221 18.76 -17.41 -0.27
CA THR A 221 19.88 -17.68 -1.16
C THR A 221 19.24 -17.83 -2.51
N GLY A 222 19.24 -16.74 -3.29
CA GLY A 222 18.74 -16.73 -4.65
C GLY A 222 19.52 -17.78 -5.44
N LYS A 223 19.03 -19.02 -5.45
CA LYS A 223 19.46 -20.03 -6.41
C LYS A 223 18.92 -19.56 -7.73
N VAL A 224 19.72 -18.74 -8.41
CA VAL A 224 19.57 -18.45 -9.84
C VAL A 224 19.45 -19.81 -10.51
N GLY A 225 18.24 -20.14 -10.99
CA GLY A 225 18.00 -21.38 -11.70
C GLY A 225 19.00 -21.46 -12.85
N LYS A 226 19.78 -22.55 -12.91
CA LYS A 226 20.64 -22.82 -14.05
C LYS A 226 19.77 -22.81 -15.30
N ALA A 227 19.90 -21.78 -16.12
CA ALA A 227 19.28 -21.72 -17.44
C ALA A 227 19.69 -22.97 -18.20
N SER A 228 18.72 -23.83 -18.53
CA SER A 228 18.98 -25.00 -19.36
C SER A 228 19.33 -24.48 -20.75
N ARG A 229 20.60 -24.64 -21.14
CA ARG A 229 21.02 -24.46 -22.53
C ARG A 229 20.28 -25.50 -23.37
N ARG A 230 19.22 -25.08 -24.06
CA ARG A 230 18.65 -25.83 -25.19
C ARG A 230 19.79 -26.11 -26.17
N LYS A 231 20.19 -27.38 -26.28
CA LYS A 231 20.99 -27.86 -27.41
C LYS A 231 20.15 -27.68 -28.66
N LYS A 232 20.58 -26.81 -29.57
CA LYS A 232 20.11 -26.82 -30.96
C LYS A 232 20.45 -28.22 -31.53
N LYS A 233 19.43 -28.90 -32.05
CA LYS A 233 19.59 -29.92 -33.08
C LYS A 233 19.22 -29.26 -34.40
#